data_AF-A0A7Y2HTJ9-F1
#
_entry.id   AF-A0A7Y2HTJ9-F1
#
_cell.length_a   1.000
_cell.length_b   1.000
_cell.length_c   1.000
_cell.angle_alpha   90.00
_cell.angle_beta   90.00
_cell.angle_gamma   90.00
#
_symmetry.space_group_name_H-M   'P 1'
#
loop_
_entity.id
_entity.type
_entity.pdbx_description
1 polymer ?
#
loop_
_entity_poly.entity_id
_entity_poly.type
_entity_poly.pdbx_seq_one_letter_code
_entity_poly.pdbx_strand_id
1 'polypeptide(L)'
;AAIAGSDPWKTGWTAFKFAKLLYVVPVLFAFTPQILFEGKPLLAPEINDSMMGAMILEVQANPGDTVEIGDPVLKVMDGEEIREITANRDGIIKKFTVAGGGYLDSGAVVAEMSAKPTNIASSMFSALLGTLAFSALTMGYFIRKTNLIEWLILAVATVLLYWPTLISDGAGLVLVAIVYISQKARNKRDEAAGLATGT
;
A
#
# COMPACT_ATOMS: atom_id res chain seq x y z
N ALA A 1 -15.20 20.64 -26.87
CA ALA A 1 -15.00 20.32 -28.29
C ALA A 1 -16.05 21.01 -29.17
N ALA A 2 -17.35 20.74 -29.01
CA ALA A 2 -18.39 21.28 -29.92
C ALA A 2 -18.61 22.82 -29.86
N ILE A 3 -18.40 23.46 -28.70
CA ILE A 3 -18.65 24.91 -28.52
C ILE A 3 -17.37 25.76 -28.57
N ALA A 4 -16.21 25.17 -28.27
CA ALA A 4 -14.92 25.88 -28.16
C ALA A 4 -13.97 25.71 -29.37
N GLY A 5 -14.40 24.98 -30.42
CA GLY A 5 -13.60 24.74 -31.64
C GLY A 5 -12.30 23.94 -31.43
N SER A 6 -12.06 23.40 -30.23
CA SER A 6 -10.85 22.62 -29.93
C SER A 6 -10.90 21.22 -30.54
N ASP A 7 -9.77 20.77 -31.09
CA ASP A 7 -9.61 19.41 -31.63
C ASP A 7 -10.05 18.37 -30.57
N PRO A 8 -11.12 17.59 -30.83
CA PRO A 8 -11.66 16.64 -29.86
C PRO A 8 -10.63 15.61 -29.42
N TRP A 9 -9.73 15.19 -30.31
CA TRP A 9 -8.75 14.14 -30.03
C TRP A 9 -7.64 14.63 -29.08
N LYS A 10 -7.12 15.84 -29.34
CA LYS A 10 -6.13 16.48 -28.45
C LYS A 10 -6.73 16.86 -27.10
N THR A 11 -7.97 17.35 -27.11
CA THR A 11 -8.70 17.68 -25.88
C THR A 11 -8.96 16.43 -25.06
N GLY A 12 -9.38 15.33 -25.70
CA GLY A 12 -9.61 14.03 -25.04
C GLY A 12 -8.34 13.45 -24.42
N TRP A 13 -7.21 13.49 -25.14
CA TRP A 13 -5.92 13.05 -24.60
C TRP A 13 -5.48 13.88 -23.38
N THR A 14 -5.71 15.19 -23.43
CA THR A 14 -5.36 16.10 -22.33
C THR A 14 -6.24 15.85 -21.11
N ALA A 15 -7.56 15.71 -21.30
CA ALA A 15 -8.50 15.36 -20.23
C ALA A 15 -8.16 14.00 -19.59
N PHE A 16 -7.80 13.00 -20.41
CA PHE A 16 -7.40 11.68 -19.92
C PHE A 16 -6.14 11.73 -19.04
N LYS A 17 -5.16 12.58 -19.36
CA LYS A 17 -3.96 12.76 -18.51
C LYS A 17 -4.31 13.21 -17.09
N PHE A 18 -5.29 14.10 -16.93
CA PHE A 18 -5.75 14.55 -15.61
C PHE A 18 -6.66 13.52 -14.93
N ALA A 19 -7.52 12.85 -15.69
CA ALA A 19 -8.47 11.87 -15.15
C ALA A 19 -7.82 10.58 -14.62
N LYS A 20 -6.61 10.22 -15.07
CA LYS A 20 -5.91 9.00 -14.63
C LYS A 20 -5.78 8.87 -13.12
N LEU A 21 -5.60 9.98 -12.41
CA LEU A 21 -5.47 9.98 -10.94
C LEU A 21 -6.73 9.45 -10.24
N LEU A 22 -7.91 9.67 -10.84
CA LEU A 22 -9.18 9.15 -10.33
C LEU A 22 -9.26 7.62 -10.36
N TYR A 23 -8.54 6.96 -11.27
CA TYR A 23 -8.49 5.50 -11.38
C TYR A 23 -7.46 4.86 -10.46
N VAL A 24 -6.42 5.60 -10.08
CA VAL A 24 -5.36 5.07 -9.23
C VAL A 24 -5.81 4.94 -7.78
N VAL A 25 -6.63 5.87 -7.30
CA VAL A 25 -7.10 5.86 -5.91
C VAL A 25 -7.89 4.56 -5.58
N PRO A 26 -8.90 4.13 -6.35
CA PRO A 26 -9.60 2.85 -6.10
C PRO A 26 -8.69 1.63 -6.17
N VAL A 27 -7.73 1.62 -7.10
CA VAL A 27 -6.76 0.52 -7.24
C VAL A 27 -5.86 0.45 -6.01
N LEU A 28 -5.38 1.59 -5.53
CA LEU A 28 -4.56 1.69 -4.34
C LEU A 28 -5.32 1.15 -3.11
N PHE A 29 -6.59 1.52 -2.94
CA PHE A 29 -7.44 0.98 -1.88
C PHE A 29 -7.60 -0.55 -1.93
N ALA A 30 -7.63 -1.15 -3.11
CA ALA A 30 -7.73 -2.61 -3.25
C ALA A 30 -6.45 -3.34 -2.80
N PHE A 31 -5.27 -2.72 -2.99
CA PHE A 31 -3.97 -3.36 -2.71
C PHE A 31 -3.37 -2.97 -1.36
N THR A 32 -3.75 -1.83 -0.77
CA THR A 32 -3.31 -1.38 0.56
C THR A 32 -4.49 -1.24 1.52
N PRO A 33 -5.12 -2.37 1.94
CA PRO A 33 -6.26 -2.34 2.85
C PRO A 33 -5.92 -1.75 4.23
N GLN A 34 -4.63 -1.57 4.55
CA GLN A 34 -4.19 -0.89 5.77
C GLN A 34 -4.73 0.55 5.88
N ILE A 35 -5.02 1.21 4.74
CA ILE A 35 -5.57 2.58 4.71
C ILE A 35 -7.02 2.62 5.21
N LEU A 36 -7.73 1.49 5.16
CA LEU A 36 -9.12 1.40 5.58
C LEU A 36 -9.31 1.21 7.09
N PHE A 37 -8.22 1.19 7.88
CA PHE A 37 -8.26 0.89 9.33
C PHE A 37 -8.89 -0.47 9.68
N GLU A 38 -9.13 -1.30 8.66
CA GLU A 38 -9.62 -2.67 8.74
C GLU A 38 -8.47 -3.59 8.35
N GLY A 39 -7.96 -4.33 9.33
CA GLY A 39 -7.07 -5.45 9.06
C GLY A 39 -7.91 -6.59 8.52
N LYS A 40 -7.35 -7.36 7.58
CA LYS A 40 -7.96 -8.63 7.19
C LYS A 40 -8.10 -9.52 8.43
N PRO A 41 -9.21 -10.26 8.60
CA PRO A 41 -9.41 -11.12 9.77
C PRO A 41 -8.35 -12.21 9.88
N LEU A 42 -7.97 -12.56 11.10
CA LEU A 42 -7.16 -13.73 11.37
C LEU A 42 -7.99 -14.97 11.06
N LEU A 43 -7.49 -15.82 10.16
CA LEU A 43 -8.16 -17.05 9.77
C LEU A 43 -7.53 -18.23 10.49
N ALA A 44 -8.35 -19.21 10.86
CA ALA A 44 -7.87 -20.49 11.37
C ALA A 44 -7.08 -21.23 10.28
N PRO A 45 -5.95 -21.87 10.62
CA PRO A 45 -5.21 -22.74 9.70
C PRO A 45 -6.06 -23.96 9.30
N GLU A 46 -5.57 -24.74 8.32
CA GLU A 46 -6.22 -26.00 7.96
C GLU A 46 -6.16 -26.99 9.14
N ILE A 47 -7.33 -27.43 9.56
CA ILE A 47 -7.55 -28.36 10.68
C ILE A 47 -7.64 -29.78 10.09
N ASN A 48 -7.00 -30.74 10.75
CA ASN A 48 -6.94 -32.12 10.27
C ASN A 48 -8.30 -32.83 10.41
N ASP A 49 -9.02 -32.57 11.50
CA ASP A 49 -10.38 -33.07 11.69
C ASP A 49 -11.43 -32.13 11.07
N SER A 50 -11.80 -32.42 9.82
CA SER A 50 -12.83 -31.67 9.10
C SER A 50 -14.27 -31.97 9.54
N MET A 51 -14.50 -32.95 10.44
CA MET A 51 -15.85 -33.33 10.89
C MET A 51 -16.23 -32.72 12.24
N MET A 52 -15.29 -32.65 13.18
CA MET A 52 -15.53 -32.11 14.53
C MET A 52 -14.91 -30.71 14.74
N GLY A 53 -14.00 -30.28 13.86
CA GLY A 53 -13.26 -29.02 14.02
C GLY A 53 -12.28 -29.06 15.21
N ALA A 54 -11.54 -27.97 15.40
CA ALA A 54 -10.60 -27.86 16.52
C ALA A 54 -11.27 -27.19 17.74
N MET A 55 -11.15 -27.79 18.92
CA MET A 55 -11.70 -27.21 20.16
C MET A 55 -10.75 -26.14 20.73
N ILE A 56 -11.28 -24.96 21.05
CA ILE A 56 -10.50 -23.89 21.69
C ILE A 56 -10.29 -24.22 23.16
N LEU A 57 -9.04 -24.46 23.55
CA LEU A 57 -8.66 -24.70 24.94
C LEU A 57 -8.49 -23.39 25.69
N GLU A 58 -7.68 -22.49 25.14
CA GLU A 58 -7.32 -21.24 25.81
C GLU A 58 -7.05 -20.13 24.80
N VAL A 59 -7.58 -18.94 25.10
CA VAL A 59 -7.27 -17.71 24.37
C VAL A 59 -6.07 -17.06 25.06
N GLN A 60 -4.94 -16.98 24.37
CA GLN A 60 -3.69 -16.49 24.97
C GLN A 60 -3.50 -14.98 24.79
N ALA A 61 -4.10 -14.38 23.76
CA ALA A 61 -4.01 -12.94 23.50
C ALA A 61 -5.29 -12.21 23.91
N ASN A 62 -5.19 -10.95 24.34
CA ASN A 62 -6.34 -10.13 24.72
C ASN A 62 -6.73 -9.11 23.62
N PRO A 63 -8.00 -8.68 23.56
CA PRO A 63 -8.38 -7.54 22.72
C PRO A 63 -7.60 -6.28 23.11
N GLY A 64 -6.96 -5.64 22.13
CA GLY A 64 -6.07 -4.50 22.30
C GLY A 64 -4.58 -4.85 22.21
N ASP A 65 -4.22 -6.13 22.30
CA ASP A 65 -2.83 -6.55 22.20
C ASP A 65 -2.29 -6.41 20.78
N THR A 66 -1.03 -6.00 20.69
CA THR A 66 -0.28 -5.92 19.44
C THR A 66 0.39 -7.27 19.20
N VAL A 67 0.04 -7.93 18.11
CA VAL A 67 0.60 -9.23 17.72
C VAL A 67 1.46 -9.10 16.47
N GLU A 68 2.52 -9.89 16.43
CA GLU A 68 3.44 -10.03 15.29
C GLU A 68 3.26 -11.41 14.62
N ILE A 69 3.67 -11.53 13.36
CA ILE A 69 3.64 -12.80 12.64
C ILE A 69 4.38 -13.88 13.43
N GLY A 70 3.68 -14.97 13.76
CA GLY A 70 4.22 -16.08 14.55
C GLY A 70 3.83 -16.07 16.02
N ASP A 71 3.26 -14.98 16.55
CA ASP A 71 2.83 -14.95 17.96
C ASP A 71 1.64 -15.88 18.20
N PRO A 72 1.64 -16.70 19.27
CA PRO A 72 0.54 -17.60 19.57
C PRO A 72 -0.69 -16.82 20.06
N VAL A 73 -1.82 -17.02 19.38
CA VAL A 73 -3.08 -16.32 19.66
C VAL A 73 -4.05 -17.23 20.41
N LEU A 74 -4.16 -18.50 19.98
CA LEU A 74 -5.04 -19.51 20.57
C LEU A 74 -4.33 -20.85 20.71
N LYS A 75 -4.69 -21.60 21.74
CA LYS A 75 -4.42 -23.04 21.83
C LYS A 75 -5.66 -23.81 21.45
N VAL A 76 -5.54 -24.67 20.44
CA VAL A 76 -6.64 -25.51 19.98
C VAL A 76 -6.26 -26.99 20.05
N MET A 77 -7.25 -27.84 20.31
CA MET A 77 -7.14 -29.29 20.23
C MET A 77 -7.70 -29.74 18.89
N ASP A 78 -6.84 -30.27 18.03
CA ASP A 78 -7.17 -30.81 16.71
C ASP A 78 -6.97 -32.34 16.76
N GLY A 79 -8.08 -33.07 16.90
CA GLY A 79 -8.05 -34.52 17.15
C GLY A 79 -7.34 -34.86 18.47
N GLU A 80 -6.17 -35.51 18.37
CA GLU A 80 -5.34 -35.91 19.53
C GLU A 80 -4.17 -34.94 19.80
N GLU A 81 -3.96 -33.93 18.96
CA GLU A 81 -2.84 -32.99 19.06
C GLU A 81 -3.28 -31.60 19.57
N ILE A 82 -2.45 -31.00 20.44
CA ILE A 82 -2.60 -29.59 20.82
C ILE A 82 -1.78 -28.76 19.83
N ARG A 83 -2.45 -27.87 19.09
CA ARG A 83 -1.83 -26.94 18.14
C ARG A 83 -2.02 -25.50 18.59
N GLU A 84 -0.96 -24.72 18.44
CA GLU A 84 -1.01 -23.28 18.68
C GLU A 84 -1.32 -22.57 17.37
N ILE A 85 -2.41 -21.81 17.34
CA ILE A 85 -2.73 -20.94 16.21
C ILE A 85 -1.91 -19.67 16.37
N THR A 86 -0.90 -19.52 15.52
CA THR A 86 -0.07 -18.32 15.46
C THR A 86 -0.69 -17.25 14.56
N ALA A 87 -0.35 -15.98 14.82
CA ALA A 87 -0.76 -14.88 13.98
C ALA A 87 -0.16 -14.98 12.57
N ASN A 88 -0.99 -14.95 11.54
CA ASN A 88 -0.56 -14.95 10.12
C ASN A 88 -0.21 -13.52 9.62
N ARG A 89 -0.35 -12.50 10.47
CA ARG A 89 -0.06 -11.10 10.13
C ARG A 89 0.09 -10.24 11.36
N ASP A 90 0.85 -9.15 11.19
CA ASP A 90 1.01 -8.11 12.20
C ASP A 90 -0.26 -7.27 12.34
N GLY A 91 -0.67 -7.00 13.58
CA GLY A 91 -1.84 -6.16 13.82
C GLY A 91 -2.20 -6.01 15.29
N ILE A 92 -3.25 -5.26 15.55
CA ILE A 92 -3.88 -5.11 16.86
C ILE A 92 -5.17 -5.92 16.85
N ILE A 93 -5.40 -6.75 17.85
CA ILE A 93 -6.64 -7.53 17.96
C ILE A 93 -7.77 -6.60 18.41
N LYS A 94 -8.81 -6.39 17.59
CA LYS A 94 -9.98 -5.58 17.98
C LYS A 94 -10.98 -6.41 18.77
N LYS A 95 -11.30 -7.59 18.25
CA LYS A 95 -12.32 -8.47 18.81
C LYS A 95 -12.05 -9.91 18.43
N PHE A 96 -12.25 -10.81 19.39
CA PHE A 96 -12.35 -12.23 19.09
C PHE A 96 -13.76 -12.58 18.66
N THR A 97 -13.87 -13.29 17.54
CA THR A 97 -15.14 -13.85 17.07
C THR A 97 -15.43 -15.18 17.77
N VAL A 98 -14.40 -15.79 18.37
CA VAL A 98 -14.48 -17.09 19.04
C VAL A 98 -14.31 -16.99 20.55
N ALA A 99 -14.99 -17.89 21.27
CA ALA A 99 -14.96 -17.98 22.73
C ALA A 99 -14.29 -19.30 23.17
N GLY A 100 -13.63 -19.28 24.33
CA GLY A 100 -13.03 -20.48 24.92
C GLY A 100 -14.05 -21.60 25.13
N GLY A 101 -13.69 -22.83 24.78
CA GLY A 101 -14.58 -23.98 24.80
C GLY A 101 -15.48 -24.15 23.55
N GLY A 102 -15.40 -23.25 22.57
CA GLY A 102 -16.05 -23.40 21.27
C GLY A 102 -15.26 -24.26 20.28
N TYR A 103 -15.89 -24.64 19.18
CA TYR A 103 -15.26 -25.33 18.05
C TYR A 103 -14.93 -24.35 16.93
N LEU A 104 -13.79 -24.58 16.27
CA LEU A 104 -13.28 -23.82 15.13
C LEU A 104 -13.26 -24.70 13.89
N ASP A 105 -13.82 -24.19 12.79
CA ASP A 105 -13.71 -24.80 11.47
C ASP A 105 -12.48 -24.25 10.73
N SER A 106 -11.99 -25.02 9.75
CA SER A 106 -10.89 -24.59 8.87
C SER A 106 -11.24 -23.30 8.12
N GLY A 107 -10.36 -22.30 8.18
CA GLY A 107 -10.60 -21.00 7.54
C GLY A 107 -11.64 -20.12 8.25
N ALA A 108 -12.14 -20.51 9.42
CA ALA A 108 -13.02 -19.66 10.22
C ALA A 108 -12.29 -18.39 10.69
N VAL A 109 -13.06 -17.30 10.85
CA VAL A 109 -12.53 -16.04 11.37
C VAL A 109 -12.33 -16.16 12.88
N VAL A 110 -11.06 -16.15 13.29
CA VAL A 110 -10.63 -16.24 14.69
C VAL A 110 -10.74 -14.88 15.39
N ALA A 111 -10.18 -13.84 14.76
CA ALA A 111 -10.12 -12.51 15.32
C ALA A 111 -10.20 -11.42 14.24
N GLU A 112 -10.92 -10.35 14.54
CA GLU A 112 -10.87 -9.12 13.77
C GLU A 112 -9.61 -8.34 14.13
N MET A 113 -8.76 -8.08 13.13
CA MET A 113 -7.50 -7.38 13.32
C MET A 113 -7.59 -5.95 12.80
N SER A 114 -6.80 -5.06 13.38
CA SER A 114 -6.59 -3.68 12.94
C SER A 114 -5.12 -3.49 12.60
N ALA A 115 -4.81 -2.62 11.64
CA ALA A 115 -3.42 -2.29 11.33
C ALA A 115 -2.77 -1.51 12.50
N LYS A 116 -1.45 -1.71 12.70
CA LYS A 116 -0.65 -0.93 13.66
C LYS A 116 -0.64 0.56 13.21
N PRO A 117 -0.85 1.54 14.11
CA PRO A 117 -0.88 2.98 13.75
C PRO A 117 0.36 3.47 12.98
N THR A 118 1.54 2.91 13.28
CA THR A 118 2.80 3.21 12.60
C THR A 118 2.80 2.77 11.12
N ASN A 119 2.21 1.61 10.84
CA ASN A 119 2.07 1.08 9.48
C ASN A 119 1.05 1.88 8.68
N ILE A 120 0.01 2.39 9.36
CA ILE A 120 -0.98 3.26 8.72
C ILE A 120 -0.34 4.59 8.34
N ALA A 121 0.36 5.24 9.27
CA ALA A 121 1.03 6.51 9.03
C ALA A 121 2.07 6.43 7.89
N SER A 122 2.90 5.38 7.89
CA SER A 122 3.83 5.14 6.79
C SER A 122 3.10 4.90 5.47
N SER A 123 2.09 4.02 5.42
CA SER A 123 1.31 3.77 4.19
C SER A 123 0.65 5.03 3.63
N MET A 124 0.14 5.92 4.48
CA MET A 124 -0.43 7.21 4.05
C MET A 124 0.64 8.12 3.45
N PHE A 125 1.83 8.15 4.06
CA PHE A 125 2.96 8.92 3.56
C PHE A 125 3.46 8.37 2.22
N SER A 126 3.62 7.04 2.08
CA SER A 126 3.96 6.37 0.83
C SER A 126 2.94 6.68 -0.26
N ALA A 127 1.64 6.56 0.04
CA ALA A 127 0.58 6.82 -0.93
C ALA A 127 0.56 8.27 -1.42
N LEU A 128 0.83 9.24 -0.53
CA LEU A 128 0.93 10.66 -0.89
C LEU A 128 2.14 10.92 -1.80
N LEU A 129 3.30 10.39 -1.44
CA LEU A 129 4.52 10.51 -2.24
C LEU A 129 4.40 9.80 -3.59
N GLY A 130 3.85 8.58 -3.61
CA GLY A 130 3.62 7.80 -4.82
C GLY A 130 2.67 8.51 -5.78
N THR A 131 1.61 9.15 -5.26
CA THR A 131 0.69 9.95 -6.08
C THR A 131 1.38 11.19 -6.69
N LEU A 132 2.25 11.86 -5.95
CA LEU A 132 3.04 12.99 -6.47
C LEU A 132 4.03 12.55 -7.55
N ALA A 133 4.75 11.44 -7.32
CA ALA A 133 5.66 10.86 -8.30
C ALA A 133 4.93 10.38 -9.57
N PHE A 134 3.78 9.73 -9.41
CA PHE A 134 2.92 9.30 -10.51
C PHE A 134 2.38 10.48 -11.32
N SER A 135 2.01 11.57 -10.64
CA SER A 135 1.59 12.82 -11.29
C SER A 135 2.72 13.38 -12.18
N ALA A 136 3.94 13.45 -11.65
CA ALA A 136 5.11 13.89 -12.40
C ALA A 136 5.42 12.98 -13.61
N LEU A 137 5.31 11.66 -13.42
CA LEU A 137 5.50 10.65 -14.45
C LEU A 137 4.49 10.79 -15.60
N THR A 138 3.21 10.91 -15.27
CA THR A 138 2.12 10.96 -16.26
C THR A 138 2.05 12.28 -17.01
N MET A 139 2.37 13.39 -16.34
CA MET A 139 2.45 14.71 -16.99
C MET A 139 3.72 14.85 -17.84
N GLY A 140 4.78 14.08 -17.55
CA GLY A 140 6.08 14.26 -18.18
C GLY A 140 6.72 15.59 -17.78
N TYR A 141 6.35 16.09 -16.60
CA TYR A 141 6.75 17.38 -16.09
C TYR A 141 6.88 17.29 -14.57
N PHE A 142 8.02 17.72 -14.05
CA PHE A 142 8.22 17.85 -12.60
C PHE A 142 8.52 19.30 -12.25
N ILE A 143 9.74 19.78 -12.53
CA ILE A 143 10.10 21.20 -12.54
C ILE A 143 10.18 21.73 -13.97
N ARG A 144 10.65 20.87 -14.89
CA ARG A 144 10.73 21.08 -16.34
C ARG A 144 10.22 19.83 -17.06
N LYS A 145 10.11 19.90 -18.40
CA LYS A 145 9.84 18.73 -19.25
C LYS A 145 10.88 17.64 -19.00
N THR A 146 10.43 16.43 -18.67
CA THR A 146 11.30 15.29 -18.36
C THR A 146 11.91 14.70 -19.65
N ASN A 147 13.18 14.30 -19.57
CA ASN A 147 13.81 13.48 -20.61
C ASN A 147 13.40 12.01 -20.45
N LEU A 148 13.64 11.18 -21.47
CA LEU A 148 13.34 9.73 -21.41
C LEU A 148 14.00 9.03 -20.21
N ILE A 149 15.23 9.40 -19.85
CA ILE A 149 15.93 8.83 -18.68
C ILE A 149 15.27 9.28 -17.36
N GLU A 150 15.00 10.58 -17.20
CA GLU A 150 14.31 11.11 -16.01
C GLU A 150 12.91 10.51 -15.86
N TRP A 151 12.23 10.29 -16.99
CA TRP A 151 10.92 9.66 -17.05
C TRP A 151 10.97 8.20 -16.62
N LEU A 152 11.95 7.42 -17.08
CA LEU A 152 12.15 6.04 -16.64
C LEU A 152 12.49 5.95 -15.15
N ILE A 153 13.33 6.87 -14.65
CA ILE A 153 13.67 6.92 -13.22
C ILE A 153 12.41 7.25 -12.39
N LEU A 154 11.59 8.22 -12.83
CA LEU A 154 10.32 8.53 -12.19
C LEU A 154 9.34 7.35 -12.24
N ALA A 155 9.37 6.53 -13.30
CA ALA A 155 8.53 5.35 -13.42
C ALA A 155 8.90 4.31 -12.35
N VAL A 156 10.18 4.02 -12.21
CA VAL A 156 10.70 3.13 -11.16
C VAL A 156 10.41 3.69 -9.77
N ALA A 157 10.65 4.98 -9.55
CA ALA A 157 10.37 5.64 -8.28
C ALA A 157 8.89 5.53 -7.88
N THR A 158 7.99 5.71 -8.83
CA THR A 158 6.55 5.61 -8.61
C THR A 158 6.13 4.20 -8.21
N VAL A 159 6.69 3.18 -8.86
CA VAL A 159 6.42 1.77 -8.50
C VAL A 159 6.93 1.47 -7.08
N LEU A 160 8.12 1.94 -6.73
CA LEU A 160 8.69 1.73 -5.40
C LEU A 160 7.89 2.43 -4.29
N LEU A 161 7.44 3.67 -4.52
CA LEU A 161 6.62 4.42 -3.57
C LEU A 161 5.19 3.87 -3.40
N TYR A 162 4.70 3.07 -4.36
CA TYR A 162 3.42 2.38 -4.21
C TYR A 162 3.52 1.08 -3.42
N TRP A 163 4.72 0.55 -3.21
CA TRP A 163 4.93 -0.57 -2.31
C TRP A 163 5.15 -0.01 -0.90
N PRO A 164 4.22 -0.15 0.06
CA PRO A 164 4.29 0.53 1.35
C PRO A 164 5.25 -0.20 2.32
N THR A 165 6.56 -0.16 2.03
CA THR A 165 7.59 -0.58 2.97
C THR A 165 8.56 0.56 3.21
N LEU A 166 9.03 0.70 4.44
CA LEU A 166 9.98 1.75 4.82
C LEU A 166 11.22 1.80 3.90
N ILE A 167 11.67 0.63 3.43
CA ILE A 167 12.85 0.51 2.56
C ILE A 167 12.52 0.98 1.14
N SER A 168 11.39 0.54 0.58
CA SER A 168 10.97 0.94 -0.77
C SER A 168 10.62 2.42 -0.85
N ASP A 169 10.02 2.99 0.21
CA ASP A 169 9.72 4.41 0.29
C ASP A 169 10.98 5.26 0.27
N GLY A 170 11.99 4.88 1.06
CA GLY A 170 13.29 5.54 1.09
C GLY A 170 13.98 5.48 -0.27
N ALA A 171 14.00 4.31 -0.91
CA ALA A 171 14.57 4.15 -2.24
C ALA A 171 13.84 5.00 -3.30
N GLY A 172 12.51 5.00 -3.28
CA GLY A 172 11.68 5.80 -4.16
C GLY A 172 11.93 7.31 -4.00
N LEU A 173 12.00 7.79 -2.75
CA LEU A 173 12.34 9.19 -2.46
C LEU A 173 13.72 9.60 -2.98
N VAL A 174 14.72 8.73 -2.85
CA VAL A 174 16.06 8.97 -3.39
C VAL A 174 16.01 9.12 -4.91
N LEU A 175 15.27 8.26 -5.63
CA LEU A 175 15.12 8.38 -7.07
C LEU A 175 14.42 9.69 -7.49
N VAL A 176 13.36 10.09 -6.78
CA VAL A 176 12.70 11.39 -7.01
C VAL A 176 13.68 12.55 -6.77
N ALA A 177 14.48 12.50 -5.71
CA ALA A 177 15.48 13.51 -5.40
C ALA A 177 16.57 13.59 -6.49
N ILE A 178 17.01 12.45 -7.04
CA ILE A 178 17.96 12.42 -8.16
C ILE A 178 17.40 13.17 -9.37
N VAL A 179 16.13 12.93 -9.73
CA VAL A 179 15.48 13.61 -10.85
C VAL A 179 15.31 15.11 -10.56
N TYR A 180 14.92 15.48 -9.33
CA TYR A 180 14.84 16.87 -8.88
C TYR A 180 16.17 17.61 -9.08
N ILE A 181 17.27 17.02 -8.59
CA ILE A 181 18.62 17.60 -8.67
C ILE A 181 19.08 17.68 -10.13
N SER A 182 18.85 16.64 -10.92
CA SER A 182 19.16 16.62 -12.37
C SER A 182 18.48 17.78 -13.10
N GLN A 183 17.17 17.97 -12.87
CA GLN A 183 16.41 19.03 -13.53
C GLN A 183 16.88 20.42 -13.12
N LYS A 184 17.18 20.62 -11.83
CA LYS A 184 17.69 21.90 -11.32
C LYS A 184 19.09 22.20 -11.86
N ALA A 185 19.97 21.21 -11.93
CA ALA A 185 21.31 21.35 -12.49
C ALA A 185 21.26 21.70 -13.99
N ARG A 186 20.32 21.11 -14.74
CA ARG A 186 20.10 21.45 -16.15
C ARG A 186 19.54 22.86 -16.33
N ASN A 187 18.58 23.30 -15.51
CA ASN A 187 18.09 24.68 -15.55
C ASN A 187 19.23 25.68 -15.32
N LYS A 188 20.07 25.46 -14.32
CA LYS A 188 21.22 26.33 -14.04
C LYS A 188 22.25 26.34 -15.18
N ARG A 189 22.45 25.22 -15.87
CA ARG A 189 23.31 25.13 -17.06
C ARG A 189 22.73 25.91 -18.24
N ASP A 190 21.42 25.79 -18.47
CA ASP A 190 20.71 26.49 -19.55
C ASP A 190 20.69 28.01 -19.30
N GLU A 191 20.53 28.44 -18.03
CA GLU A 191 20.67 29.84 -17.59
C GLU A 191 22.10 30.36 -17.79
N ALA A 192 23.11 29.60 -17.36
CA ALA A 192 24.53 29.97 -17.51
C ALA A 192 25.00 30.00 -18.97
N ALA A 193 24.39 29.21 -19.85
CA ALA A 193 24.65 29.20 -21.28
C ALA A 193 23.98 30.37 -22.03
N GLY A 194 23.23 31.24 -21.34
CA GLY A 194 22.56 32.40 -21.96
C GLY A 194 21.40 32.03 -22.89
N LEU A 195 20.92 30.78 -22.84
CA LEU A 195 19.81 30.28 -23.67
C LEU A 195 18.42 30.65 -23.10
N ALA A 196 18.39 31.34 -21.96
CA ALA A 196 17.17 31.84 -21.33
C ALA A 196 16.72 33.19 -21.96
N THR A 197 16.43 33.20 -23.26
CA THR A 197 15.54 34.19 -23.87
C THR A 197 14.54 33.48 -24.76
N GLY A 198 13.30 33.40 -24.28
CA GLY A 198 12.19 32.82 -25.01
C GLY A 198 11.06 32.43 -24.06
N THR A 199 10.20 33.42 -23.83
CA THR A 199 8.84 33.32 -23.24
C THR A 199 8.07 32.08 -23.66
#